data_AF-A0AAU6IDF9-F1
#
_entry.id   AF-A0AAU6IDF9-F1
#
_cell.length_a   1.000
_cell.length_b   1.000
_cell.length_c   1.000
_cell.angle_alpha   90.00
_cell.angle_beta   90.00
_cell.angle_gamma   90.00
#
_symmetry.space_group_name_H-M   'P 1'
#
loop_
_entity.id
_entity.type
_entity.pdbx_description
1 polymer ?
#
loop_
_entity_poly.entity_id
_entity_poly.type
_entity_poly.pdbx_seq_one_letter_code
_entity_poly.pdbx_strand_id
1 'polypeptide(L)'
;MTDRALRLLRENPRLAELAAFPFSFDLDRAEHAEDVRLASGGPLEPIAGDDTGGTYFVCGDGSVLYADSEGSAGVIGDSVDEALEVLVGLPGWHDHLRLTPADGEERILAAVAETEDGIRESYGIDAERSELRAGLGLPERSPVELVGLLHTALSRTEPDFLLLGAEEGCAHDLLDPHPRPQLWETGLARGRADLALLRAGAAWEEVAGDRTRRALALRAAQFDRREGDLPLLRHLLRHEAEASMTDELRLATVLVGLRGLPEDLPLLLEVRETDFDTWCGLGGMPEPGAEPAELLRWARDLDDSFFGADPADEPLFTWTGLAREQGLTEVARVALIRALDDFDLRVYTAGRDGGTPDRRLADPLGSLVREFEQLGDTFQALRAQRLRLPLLPATAHDRVSALLGLARLERAEDRFAEAARTLATLRDTLANPGDDTTAWWRETNLGVYVVQEHHALARAAAVDATSAKEVREVTAAAAELLAGLSGAARAFAGRSRAEETADVTSAAAPPERSVPAGPSPDPSNPPHSPTPSIPSSTSGPSSPSGPWNPTAG
;
A
#
# COMPACT_ATOMS: atom_id res chain seq x y z
N MET A 1 23.06 -14.27 -2.25
CA MET A 1 23.50 -15.69 -2.41
C MET A 1 22.45 -16.54 -3.14
N THR A 2 21.36 -15.93 -3.59
CA THR A 2 20.07 -16.52 -3.99
C THR A 2 20.01 -17.15 -5.38
N ASP A 3 21.14 -17.29 -6.07
CA ASP A 3 21.23 -17.75 -7.47
C ASP A 3 22.30 -18.85 -7.60
N ARG A 4 22.43 -19.74 -6.62
CA ARG A 4 23.35 -20.88 -6.70
C ARG A 4 22.67 -22.03 -7.43
N ALA A 5 21.52 -22.50 -6.93
CA ALA A 5 20.83 -23.63 -7.53
C ALA A 5 20.43 -23.33 -8.98
N LEU A 6 19.87 -22.15 -9.25
CA LEU A 6 19.48 -21.72 -10.59
C LEU A 6 20.68 -21.63 -11.56
N ARG A 7 21.83 -21.12 -11.11
CA ARG A 7 23.07 -21.17 -11.90
C ARG A 7 23.52 -22.60 -12.20
N LEU A 8 23.48 -23.50 -11.23
CA LEU A 8 23.84 -24.91 -11.43
C LEU A 8 22.92 -25.60 -12.44
N LEU A 9 21.61 -25.31 -12.40
CA LEU A 9 20.65 -25.82 -13.38
C LEU A 9 20.96 -25.29 -14.78
N ARG A 10 21.24 -23.98 -14.91
CA ARG A 10 21.63 -23.35 -16.20
C ARG A 10 22.93 -23.89 -16.79
N GLU A 11 23.90 -24.24 -15.94
CA GLU A 11 25.21 -24.76 -16.35
C GLU A 11 25.21 -26.28 -16.62
N ASN A 12 24.22 -27.02 -16.10
CA ASN A 12 24.17 -28.48 -16.17
C ASN A 12 22.83 -28.98 -16.74
N PRO A 13 22.77 -29.29 -18.05
CA PRO A 13 21.54 -29.75 -18.70
C PRO A 13 20.91 -31.00 -18.07
N ARG A 14 21.72 -31.88 -17.46
CA ARG A 14 21.20 -33.08 -16.77
C ARG A 14 20.45 -32.72 -15.51
N LEU A 15 20.94 -31.74 -14.74
CA LEU A 15 20.23 -31.27 -13.54
C LEU A 15 18.97 -30.50 -13.92
N ALA A 16 19.00 -29.71 -15.00
CA ALA A 16 17.81 -29.05 -15.54
C ALA A 16 16.74 -30.07 -15.99
N GLU A 17 17.13 -31.13 -16.71
CA GLU A 17 16.22 -32.21 -17.12
C GLU A 17 15.56 -32.87 -15.90
N LEU A 18 16.33 -33.18 -14.86
CA LEU A 18 15.81 -33.77 -13.62
C LEU A 18 14.89 -32.81 -12.86
N ALA A 19 15.21 -31.52 -12.82
CA ALA A 19 14.34 -30.52 -12.18
C ALA A 19 13.02 -30.37 -12.93
N ALA A 20 13.05 -30.36 -14.27
CA ALA A 20 11.86 -30.27 -15.11
C ALA A 20 10.96 -31.50 -14.93
N PHE A 21 11.54 -32.70 -14.95
CA PHE A 21 10.81 -33.94 -14.69
C PHE A 21 11.67 -34.89 -13.83
N PRO A 22 11.18 -35.34 -12.66
CA PRO A 22 9.78 -35.32 -12.24
C PRO A 22 9.35 -34.18 -11.29
N PHE A 23 10.19 -33.18 -11.04
CA PHE A 23 9.93 -32.17 -9.99
C PHE A 23 9.27 -30.88 -10.47
N SER A 24 8.80 -30.83 -11.73
CA SER A 24 7.98 -29.74 -12.28
C SER A 24 8.62 -28.35 -12.16
N PHE A 25 9.93 -28.25 -12.36
CA PHE A 25 10.68 -27.00 -12.40
C PHE A 25 11.48 -26.90 -13.71
N ASP A 26 10.82 -26.44 -14.77
CA ASP A 26 11.36 -26.39 -16.12
C ASP A 26 11.79 -24.96 -16.51
N LEU A 27 13.10 -24.78 -16.76
CA LEU A 27 13.68 -23.49 -17.15
C LEU A 27 13.22 -23.03 -18.54
N ASP A 28 12.82 -23.95 -19.42
CA ASP A 28 12.36 -23.63 -20.78
C ASP A 28 10.89 -23.17 -20.79
N ARG A 29 10.22 -23.17 -19.62
CA ARG A 29 8.80 -22.79 -19.43
C ARG A 29 8.63 -21.56 -18.53
N ALA A 30 9.63 -20.69 -18.45
CA ALA A 30 9.57 -19.50 -17.61
C ALA A 30 8.53 -18.45 -18.08
N GLU A 31 8.00 -18.54 -19.30
CA GLU A 31 6.98 -17.59 -19.77
C GLU A 31 5.64 -17.82 -19.06
N HIS A 32 5.18 -16.80 -18.31
CA HIS A 32 3.83 -16.80 -17.72
C HIS A 32 2.79 -16.43 -18.79
N ALA A 33 1.59 -17.01 -18.69
CA ALA A 33 0.55 -16.83 -19.70
C ALA A 33 -0.02 -15.39 -19.76
N GLU A 34 0.06 -14.66 -18.64
CA GLU A 34 -0.39 -13.28 -18.49
C GLU A 34 0.72 -12.39 -17.91
N ASP A 35 0.61 -11.08 -18.13
CA ASP A 35 1.52 -10.12 -17.49
C ASP A 35 1.12 -9.96 -16.03
N VAL A 36 2.07 -10.11 -15.10
CA VAL A 36 1.84 -10.01 -13.65
C VAL A 36 2.83 -9.09 -12.96
N ARG A 37 2.44 -8.58 -11.79
CA ARG A 37 3.28 -7.72 -10.95
C ARG A 37 2.96 -7.88 -9.48
N LEU A 38 3.93 -7.57 -8.61
CA LEU A 38 3.66 -7.43 -7.18
C LEU A 38 2.88 -6.15 -6.90
N ALA A 39 1.94 -6.20 -5.95
CA ALA A 39 1.19 -5.02 -5.48
C ALA A 39 2.11 -3.93 -4.92
N SER A 40 3.22 -4.34 -4.28
CA SER A 40 4.26 -3.45 -3.77
C SER A 40 5.09 -2.76 -4.86
N GLY A 41 4.97 -3.20 -6.13
CA GLY A 41 5.83 -2.75 -7.23
C GLY A 41 7.25 -3.32 -7.18
N GLY A 42 7.51 -4.26 -6.26
CA GLY A 42 8.80 -4.96 -6.18
C GLY A 42 9.12 -5.75 -7.46
N PRO A 43 10.42 -6.00 -7.73
CA PRO A 43 10.81 -6.75 -8.92
C PRO A 43 10.35 -8.21 -8.82
N LEU A 44 9.95 -8.75 -9.96
CA LEU A 44 9.44 -10.09 -10.13
C LEU A 44 10.04 -10.66 -11.43
N GLU A 45 10.89 -11.68 -11.32
CA GLU A 45 11.55 -12.30 -12.48
C GLU A 45 11.06 -13.74 -12.64
N PRO A 46 10.44 -14.10 -13.77
CA PRO A 46 10.12 -15.50 -14.04
C PRO A 46 11.40 -16.33 -14.26
N ILE A 47 11.49 -17.48 -13.60
CA ILE A 47 12.67 -18.34 -13.63
C ILE A 47 12.43 -19.77 -14.12
N ALA A 48 11.20 -20.27 -14.02
CA ALA A 48 10.81 -21.61 -14.45
C ALA A 48 9.29 -21.71 -14.57
N GLY A 49 8.79 -22.79 -15.17
CA GLY A 49 7.37 -23.17 -15.11
C GLY A 49 7.19 -24.67 -14.92
N ASP A 50 5.94 -25.09 -14.78
CA ASP A 50 5.57 -26.50 -14.72
C ASP A 50 4.81 -26.98 -15.98
N ASP A 51 4.44 -28.26 -16.00
CA ASP A 51 3.72 -28.90 -17.09
C ASP A 51 2.19 -28.67 -17.03
N THR A 52 1.69 -28.06 -15.96
CA THR A 52 0.28 -27.67 -15.77
C THR A 52 0.00 -26.21 -16.15
N GLY A 53 1.05 -25.40 -16.34
CA GLY A 53 0.95 -23.99 -16.70
C GLY A 53 1.27 -23.02 -15.57
N GLY A 54 1.74 -23.52 -14.42
CA GLY A 54 2.23 -22.68 -13.33
C GLY A 54 3.61 -22.07 -13.63
N THR A 55 3.93 -20.98 -12.96
CA THR A 55 5.17 -20.22 -13.13
C THR A 55 5.81 -19.89 -11.79
N TYR A 56 7.14 -20.03 -11.73
CA TYR A 56 7.97 -19.67 -10.58
C TYR A 56 8.66 -18.34 -10.84
N PHE A 57 8.59 -17.45 -9.87
CA PHE A 57 9.18 -16.13 -9.92
C PHE A 57 10.15 -15.92 -8.75
N VAL A 58 11.25 -15.23 -9.01
CA VAL A 58 12.12 -14.69 -7.96
C VAL A 58 11.70 -13.26 -7.66
N CYS A 59 11.41 -13.01 -6.39
CA CYS A 59 11.10 -11.69 -5.85
C CYS A 59 12.39 -10.93 -5.51
N GLY A 60 12.29 -9.61 -5.30
CA GLY A 60 13.45 -8.74 -5.03
C GLY A 60 14.28 -9.07 -3.78
N ASP A 61 13.68 -9.74 -2.80
CA ASP A 61 14.38 -10.24 -1.60
C ASP A 61 15.02 -11.62 -1.81
N GLY A 62 14.72 -12.27 -2.94
CA GLY A 62 15.17 -13.60 -3.31
C GLY A 62 14.17 -14.73 -3.02
N SER A 63 13.05 -14.43 -2.36
CA SER A 63 11.96 -15.38 -2.15
C SER A 63 11.41 -15.89 -3.48
N VAL A 64 10.92 -17.13 -3.51
CA VAL A 64 10.30 -17.72 -4.70
C VAL A 64 8.78 -17.74 -4.53
N LEU A 65 8.11 -17.02 -5.43
CA LEU A 65 6.67 -17.02 -5.59
C LEU A 65 6.29 -18.02 -6.68
N TYR A 66 5.30 -18.86 -6.43
CA TYR A 66 4.67 -19.70 -7.44
C TYR A 66 3.27 -19.14 -7.73
N ALA A 67 2.90 -19.07 -9.01
CA ALA A 67 1.55 -18.78 -9.47
C ALA A 67 1.05 -19.93 -10.34
N ASP A 68 -0.15 -20.43 -10.08
CA ASP A 68 -0.79 -21.45 -10.92
C ASP A 68 -1.59 -20.83 -12.07
N SER A 69 -2.05 -21.67 -12.99
CA SER A 69 -2.88 -21.26 -14.12
C SER A 69 -4.33 -20.92 -13.75
N GLU A 70 -4.75 -21.21 -12.51
CA GLU A 70 -6.12 -20.99 -12.01
C GLU A 70 -6.25 -19.65 -11.26
N GLY A 71 -5.17 -18.86 -11.21
CA GLY A 71 -5.14 -17.55 -10.59
C GLY A 71 -4.85 -17.56 -9.10
N SER A 72 -4.16 -18.59 -8.59
CA SER A 72 -3.66 -18.62 -7.20
C SER A 72 -2.15 -18.40 -7.16
N ALA A 73 -1.65 -17.75 -6.11
CA ALA A 73 -0.23 -17.52 -5.91
C ALA A 73 0.20 -17.63 -4.45
N GLY A 74 1.46 -18.05 -4.22
CA GLY A 74 2.01 -18.26 -2.89
C GLY A 74 3.53 -18.33 -2.88
N VAL A 75 4.16 -17.79 -1.83
CA VAL A 75 5.60 -17.96 -1.62
C VAL A 75 5.86 -19.39 -1.16
N ILE A 76 6.79 -20.06 -1.81
CA ILE A 76 7.11 -21.48 -1.58
C ILE A 76 8.52 -21.70 -1.01
N GLY A 77 9.30 -20.64 -0.86
CA GLY A 77 10.58 -20.66 -0.17
C GLY A 77 11.27 -19.29 -0.16
N ASP A 78 12.20 -19.10 0.78
CA ASP A 78 12.96 -17.84 0.95
C ASP A 78 14.09 -17.64 -0.07
N SER A 79 14.36 -18.68 -0.86
CA SER A 79 15.35 -18.67 -1.92
C SER A 79 15.05 -19.76 -2.93
N VAL A 80 15.69 -19.70 -4.10
CA VAL A 80 15.59 -20.78 -5.09
C VAL A 80 16.10 -22.10 -4.53
N ASP A 81 17.15 -22.09 -3.70
CA ASP A 81 17.66 -23.28 -3.04
C ASP A 81 16.59 -23.89 -2.10
N GLU A 82 15.92 -23.08 -1.28
CA GLU A 82 14.86 -23.55 -0.36
C GLU A 82 13.60 -24.02 -1.10
N ALA A 83 13.18 -23.31 -2.14
CA ALA A 83 12.06 -23.75 -2.98
C ALA A 83 12.37 -25.11 -3.64
N LEU A 84 13.57 -25.30 -4.18
CA LEU A 84 13.98 -26.58 -4.75
C LEU A 84 14.12 -27.68 -3.68
N GLU A 85 14.45 -27.35 -2.43
CA GLU A 85 14.40 -28.32 -1.33
C GLU A 85 12.98 -28.84 -1.10
N VAL A 86 11.98 -27.95 -1.14
CA VAL A 86 10.56 -28.32 -1.05
C VAL A 86 10.14 -29.15 -2.27
N LEU A 87 10.37 -28.67 -3.49
CA LEU A 87 9.94 -29.34 -4.72
C LEU A 87 10.56 -30.74 -4.87
N VAL A 88 11.86 -30.88 -4.58
CA VAL A 88 12.58 -32.14 -4.73
C VAL A 88 12.31 -33.10 -3.56
N GLY A 89 12.16 -32.55 -2.35
CA GLY A 89 11.94 -33.33 -1.14
C GLY A 89 10.47 -33.71 -0.88
N LEU A 90 9.52 -32.99 -1.48
CA LEU A 90 8.08 -33.27 -1.44
C LEU A 90 7.48 -33.32 -2.85
N PRO A 91 7.74 -34.37 -3.66
CA PRO A 91 7.09 -34.50 -4.96
C PRO A 91 5.56 -34.56 -4.80
N GLY A 92 4.84 -33.77 -5.60
CA GLY A 92 3.40 -33.54 -5.40
C GLY A 92 3.07 -32.52 -4.32
N TRP A 93 3.98 -31.58 -4.01
CA TRP A 93 3.83 -30.58 -2.95
C TRP A 93 2.51 -29.79 -2.95
N HIS A 94 1.86 -29.62 -4.11
CA HIS A 94 0.52 -29.02 -4.22
C HIS A 94 -0.54 -29.74 -3.37
N ASP A 95 -0.43 -31.07 -3.19
CA ASP A 95 -1.33 -31.85 -2.35
C ASP A 95 -1.09 -31.62 -0.84
N HIS A 96 -0.02 -30.91 -0.48
CA HIS A 96 0.41 -30.66 0.90
C HIS A 96 0.14 -29.22 1.37
N LEU A 97 -0.44 -28.36 0.52
CA LEU A 97 -0.75 -26.95 0.82
C LEU A 97 -1.67 -26.75 2.03
N ARG A 98 -2.38 -27.80 2.47
CA ARG A 98 -3.28 -27.76 3.63
C ARG A 98 -2.60 -28.22 4.92
N LEU A 99 -1.45 -28.86 4.83
CA LEU A 99 -0.73 -29.40 5.98
C LEU A 99 -0.02 -28.28 6.73
N THR A 100 0.01 -28.43 8.05
CA THR A 100 0.69 -27.53 8.97
C THR A 100 1.56 -28.35 9.93
N PRO A 101 2.59 -27.76 10.55
CA PRO A 101 3.33 -28.43 11.63
C PRO A 101 2.44 -28.92 12.79
N ALA A 102 1.26 -28.33 12.97
CA ALA A 102 0.31 -28.69 14.02
C ALA A 102 -0.48 -29.99 13.73
N ASP A 103 -0.50 -30.47 12.48
CA ASP A 103 -1.15 -31.74 12.10
C ASP A 103 -0.48 -32.97 12.72
N GLY A 104 0.77 -32.82 13.18
CA GLY A 104 1.56 -33.88 13.79
C GLY A 104 2.30 -34.75 12.79
N GLU A 105 3.45 -35.28 13.23
CA GLU A 105 4.39 -36.05 12.41
C GLU A 105 3.73 -37.25 11.71
N GLU A 106 2.91 -38.04 12.41
CA GLU A 106 2.27 -39.24 11.85
C GLU A 106 1.37 -38.91 10.64
N ARG A 107 0.56 -37.85 10.75
CA ARG A 107 -0.37 -37.43 9.70
C ARG A 107 0.36 -36.88 8.49
N ILE A 108 1.40 -36.08 8.72
CA ILE A 108 2.25 -35.52 7.66
C ILE A 108 2.96 -36.64 6.90
N LEU A 109 3.62 -37.56 7.63
CA LEU A 109 4.35 -38.67 7.01
C LEU A 109 3.41 -39.59 6.22
N ALA A 110 2.19 -39.85 6.73
CA ALA A 110 1.21 -40.65 6.02
C ALA A 110 0.75 -40.00 4.70
N ALA A 111 0.44 -38.71 4.71
CA ALA A 111 0.01 -37.98 3.51
C ALA A 111 1.11 -37.91 2.44
N VAL A 112 2.36 -37.68 2.86
CA VAL A 112 3.51 -37.66 1.95
C VAL A 112 3.78 -39.05 1.39
N ALA A 113 3.73 -40.10 2.23
CA ALA A 113 3.93 -41.47 1.76
C ALA A 113 2.87 -41.90 0.74
N GLU A 114 1.59 -41.55 0.96
CA GLU A 114 0.50 -41.83 0.01
C GLU A 114 0.75 -41.17 -1.35
N THR A 115 1.17 -39.90 -1.35
CA THR A 115 1.46 -39.14 -2.58
C THR A 115 2.66 -39.74 -3.32
N GLU A 116 3.75 -40.02 -2.60
CA GLU A 116 4.95 -40.61 -3.21
C GLU A 116 4.71 -42.03 -3.72
N ASP A 117 3.91 -42.84 -3.03
CA ASP A 117 3.56 -44.19 -3.49
C ASP A 117 2.78 -44.13 -4.81
N GLY A 118 1.84 -43.18 -4.94
CA GLY A 118 1.14 -42.93 -6.21
C GLY A 118 2.07 -42.50 -7.35
N ILE A 119 3.09 -41.69 -7.05
CA ILE A 119 4.10 -41.29 -8.03
C ILE A 119 4.98 -42.50 -8.42
N ARG A 120 5.43 -43.30 -7.44
CA ARG A 120 6.26 -44.50 -7.64
C ARG A 120 5.57 -45.56 -8.49
N GLU A 121 4.24 -45.66 -8.42
CA GLU A 121 3.45 -46.53 -9.29
C GLU A 121 3.55 -46.13 -10.78
N SER A 122 3.76 -44.84 -11.06
CA SER A 122 3.85 -44.30 -12.42
C SER A 122 5.28 -44.29 -12.96
N TYR A 123 6.26 -43.86 -12.14
CA TYR A 123 7.69 -43.84 -12.50
C TYR A 123 8.58 -43.79 -11.24
N GLY A 124 9.84 -44.23 -11.37
CA GLY A 124 10.81 -44.14 -10.27
C GLY A 124 11.25 -42.70 -10.02
N ILE A 125 11.30 -42.30 -8.75
CA ILE A 125 11.71 -40.93 -8.34
C ILE A 125 12.94 -40.89 -7.43
N ASP A 126 13.25 -42.00 -6.75
CA ASP A 126 14.22 -41.97 -5.66
C ASP A 126 15.66 -41.78 -6.16
N ALA A 127 16.00 -42.32 -7.34
CA ALA A 127 17.33 -42.17 -7.94
C ALA A 127 17.53 -40.75 -8.49
N GLU A 128 16.52 -40.25 -9.22
CA GLU A 128 16.44 -38.90 -9.78
C GLU A 128 16.51 -37.84 -8.68
N ARG A 129 15.75 -38.04 -7.58
CA ARG A 129 15.80 -37.18 -6.39
C ARG A 129 17.19 -37.14 -5.78
N SER A 130 17.80 -38.31 -5.62
CA SER A 130 19.15 -38.42 -5.04
C SER A 130 20.21 -37.73 -5.91
N GLU A 131 20.13 -37.92 -7.24
CA GLU A 131 21.03 -37.30 -8.21
C GLU A 131 20.88 -35.77 -8.20
N LEU A 132 19.65 -35.26 -8.31
CA LEU A 132 19.38 -33.82 -8.36
C LEU A 132 19.77 -33.14 -7.05
N ARG A 133 19.37 -33.70 -5.90
CA ARG A 133 19.72 -33.19 -4.57
C ARG A 133 21.23 -33.10 -4.39
N ALA A 134 21.97 -34.16 -4.76
CA ALA A 134 23.43 -34.17 -4.66
C ALA A 134 24.08 -33.17 -5.62
N GLY A 135 23.57 -33.06 -6.86
CA GLY A 135 24.08 -32.16 -7.88
C GLY A 135 23.91 -30.67 -7.53
N LEU A 136 22.76 -30.32 -6.94
CA LEU A 136 22.48 -28.98 -6.43
C LEU A 136 23.14 -28.73 -5.06
N GLY A 137 23.50 -29.80 -4.34
CA GLY A 137 24.03 -29.74 -2.99
C GLY A 137 22.99 -29.24 -1.99
N LEU A 138 21.74 -29.69 -2.15
CA LEU A 138 20.64 -29.45 -1.22
C LEU A 138 20.75 -30.44 -0.04
N PRO A 139 20.45 -30.02 1.19
CA PRO A 139 20.46 -30.89 2.36
C PRO A 139 19.32 -31.92 2.33
N GLU A 140 19.52 -33.02 3.03
CA GLU A 140 18.48 -34.01 3.29
C GLU A 140 17.64 -33.55 4.48
N ARG A 141 16.36 -33.25 4.24
CA ARG A 141 15.37 -32.91 5.28
C ARG A 141 14.27 -33.95 5.30
N SER A 142 13.67 -34.13 6.48
CA SER A 142 12.47 -34.94 6.65
C SER A 142 11.26 -34.27 5.99
N PRO A 143 10.22 -35.03 5.59
CA PRO A 143 8.99 -34.44 5.08
C PRO A 143 8.32 -33.47 6.05
N VAL A 144 8.43 -33.70 7.36
CA VAL A 144 7.89 -32.81 8.40
C VAL A 144 8.59 -31.45 8.37
N GLU A 145 9.92 -31.43 8.25
CA GLU A 145 10.67 -30.18 8.13
C GLU A 145 10.30 -29.43 6.85
N LEU A 146 10.15 -30.14 5.72
CA LEU A 146 9.79 -29.52 4.44
C LEU A 146 8.36 -28.95 4.44
N VAL A 147 7.39 -29.64 5.05
CA VAL A 147 6.03 -29.10 5.27
C VAL A 147 6.09 -27.86 6.16
N GLY A 148 6.96 -27.86 7.18
CA GLY A 148 7.18 -26.68 8.02
C GLY A 148 7.75 -25.49 7.26
N LEU A 149 8.70 -25.72 6.35
CA LEU A 149 9.26 -24.69 5.48
C LEU A 149 8.18 -24.14 4.52
N LEU A 150 7.47 -25.03 3.81
CA LEU A 150 6.41 -24.65 2.89
C LEU A 150 5.30 -23.85 3.61
N HIS A 151 4.83 -24.32 4.77
CA HIS A 151 3.83 -23.60 5.56
C HIS A 151 4.29 -22.21 6.00
N THR A 152 5.56 -22.08 6.40
CA THR A 152 6.16 -20.80 6.81
C THR A 152 6.26 -19.84 5.62
N ALA A 153 6.69 -20.33 4.47
CA ALA A 153 6.77 -19.57 3.23
C ALA A 153 5.38 -19.08 2.78
N LEU A 154 4.40 -19.99 2.72
CA LEU A 154 3.03 -19.68 2.33
C LEU A 154 2.43 -18.59 3.22
N SER A 155 2.60 -18.72 4.55
CA SER A 155 2.10 -17.78 5.55
C SER A 155 2.65 -16.36 5.39
N ARG A 156 3.79 -16.18 4.70
CA ARG A 156 4.39 -14.88 4.40
C ARG A 156 3.94 -14.24 3.09
N THR A 157 3.18 -14.96 2.26
CA THR A 157 2.74 -14.47 0.94
C THR A 157 2.08 -13.09 1.05
N GLU A 158 1.16 -12.94 1.99
CA GLU A 158 0.58 -11.64 2.30
C GLU A 158 1.17 -11.11 3.62
N PRO A 159 1.52 -9.81 3.68
CA PRO A 159 1.13 -8.77 2.73
C PRO A 159 2.12 -8.49 1.57
N ASP A 160 3.36 -8.96 1.66
CA ASP A 160 4.47 -8.40 0.86
C ASP A 160 4.54 -8.92 -0.60
N PHE A 161 3.94 -10.08 -0.88
CA PHE A 161 4.02 -10.79 -2.16
C PHE A 161 2.67 -10.99 -2.83
N LEU A 162 1.71 -10.08 -2.59
CA LEU A 162 0.43 -10.09 -3.28
C LEU A 162 0.65 -9.93 -4.80
N LEU A 163 0.36 -10.98 -5.56
CA LEU A 163 0.47 -11.00 -7.02
C LEU A 163 -0.80 -10.42 -7.65
N LEU A 164 -0.62 -9.52 -8.61
CA LEU A 164 -1.69 -8.89 -9.36
C LEU A 164 -1.55 -9.18 -10.86
N GLY A 165 -2.68 -9.39 -11.54
CA GLY A 165 -2.73 -9.28 -13.00
C GLY A 165 -2.37 -7.85 -13.40
N ALA A 166 -1.41 -7.67 -14.31
CA ALA A 166 -0.87 -6.36 -14.65
C ALA A 166 -1.88 -5.48 -15.40
N GLU A 167 -2.79 -6.08 -16.17
CA GLU A 167 -3.82 -5.38 -16.93
C GLU A 167 -5.06 -5.07 -16.08
N GLU A 168 -5.62 -6.08 -15.41
CA GLU A 168 -6.85 -5.97 -14.63
C GLU A 168 -6.63 -5.39 -13.24
N GLY A 169 -5.49 -5.68 -12.61
CA GLY A 169 -5.19 -5.32 -11.23
C GLY A 169 -5.89 -6.15 -10.16
N CYS A 170 -6.55 -7.25 -10.55
CA CYS A 170 -7.12 -8.19 -9.60
C CYS A 170 -6.01 -8.97 -8.90
N ALA A 171 -6.19 -9.25 -7.60
CA ALA A 171 -5.26 -10.10 -6.89
C ALA A 171 -5.47 -11.58 -7.22
N HIS A 172 -4.37 -12.32 -7.36
CA HIS A 172 -4.42 -13.77 -7.32
C HIS A 172 -4.93 -14.25 -5.96
N ASP A 173 -5.66 -15.36 -5.94
CA ASP A 173 -6.06 -16.01 -4.69
C ASP A 173 -4.82 -16.57 -3.95
N LEU A 174 -4.95 -16.77 -2.64
CA LEU A 174 -3.89 -17.44 -1.89
C LEU A 174 -3.81 -18.89 -2.34
N LEU A 175 -2.60 -19.35 -2.65
CA LEU A 175 -2.35 -20.75 -3.01
C LEU A 175 -2.76 -21.73 -1.90
N ASP A 176 -2.70 -21.30 -0.64
CA ASP A 176 -3.09 -22.08 0.52
C ASP A 176 -4.36 -21.57 1.21
N PRO A 177 -5.06 -22.43 1.98
CA PRO A 177 -6.23 -22.02 2.74
C PRO A 177 -5.91 -21.61 4.18
N HIS A 178 -4.66 -21.34 4.55
CA HIS A 178 -4.32 -21.03 5.93
C HIS A 178 -4.85 -19.63 6.33
N PRO A 179 -5.39 -19.47 7.55
CA PRO A 179 -5.90 -18.18 7.99
C PRO A 179 -4.76 -17.17 8.10
N ARG A 180 -4.96 -15.98 7.53
CA ARG A 180 -4.10 -14.81 7.77
C ARG A 180 -4.62 -14.04 8.98
N PRO A 181 -3.74 -13.40 9.77
CA PRO A 181 -4.17 -12.52 10.86
C PRO A 181 -5.14 -11.46 10.33
N GLN A 182 -6.22 -11.20 11.07
CA GLN A 182 -7.15 -10.16 10.65
C GLN A 182 -6.46 -8.80 10.72
N LEU A 183 -6.85 -7.87 9.83
CA LEU A 183 -6.25 -6.54 9.75
C LEU A 183 -6.22 -5.82 11.11
N TRP A 184 -7.31 -5.93 11.88
CA TRP A 184 -7.42 -5.31 13.20
C TRP A 184 -6.52 -5.97 14.24
N GLU A 185 -6.20 -7.26 14.14
CA GLU A 185 -5.26 -7.93 15.06
C GLU A 185 -3.87 -7.35 14.90
N THR A 186 -3.42 -7.23 13.64
CA THR A 186 -2.14 -6.62 13.29
C THR A 186 -2.13 -5.13 13.66
N GLY A 187 -3.19 -4.40 13.35
CA GLY A 187 -3.33 -2.98 13.65
C GLY A 187 -3.32 -2.67 15.16
N LEU A 188 -3.96 -3.51 15.99
CA LEU A 188 -4.06 -3.32 17.44
C LEU A 188 -2.84 -3.81 18.23
N ALA A 189 -1.95 -4.60 17.64
CA ALA A 189 -0.84 -5.22 18.39
C ALA A 189 0.00 -4.18 19.15
N ARG A 190 0.35 -3.06 18.48
CA ARG A 190 1.08 -1.95 19.10
C ARG A 190 0.24 -1.19 20.14
N GLY A 191 -1.03 -0.92 19.84
CA GLY A 191 -1.96 -0.27 20.76
C GLY A 191 -2.16 -1.04 22.07
N ARG A 192 -2.24 -2.38 22.00
CA ARG A 192 -2.32 -3.25 23.17
C ARG A 192 -1.05 -3.20 24.01
N ALA A 193 0.12 -3.16 23.36
CA ALA A 193 1.40 -3.00 24.06
C ALA A 193 1.50 -1.63 24.75
N ASP A 194 1.13 -0.55 24.07
CA ASP A 194 1.12 0.81 24.63
C ASP A 194 0.12 0.94 25.78
N LEU A 195 -1.08 0.39 25.63
CA LEU A 195 -2.08 0.36 26.71
C LEU A 195 -1.59 -0.43 27.93
N ALA A 196 -0.86 -1.53 27.73
CA ALA A 196 -0.26 -2.27 28.83
C ALA A 196 0.81 -1.45 29.57
N LEU A 197 1.63 -0.66 28.85
CA LEU A 197 2.60 0.26 29.45
C LEU A 197 1.91 1.37 30.25
N LEU A 198 0.86 1.98 29.70
CA LEU A 198 0.07 3.01 30.37
C LEU A 198 -0.52 2.49 31.69
N ARG A 199 -1.10 1.30 31.68
CA ARG A 199 -1.66 0.63 32.87
C ARG A 199 -0.60 0.29 33.92
N ALA A 200 0.64 0.05 33.49
CA ALA A 200 1.78 -0.14 34.39
C ALA A 200 2.35 1.19 34.94
N GLY A 201 1.77 2.34 34.56
CA GLY A 201 2.24 3.66 34.98
C GLY A 201 3.48 4.16 34.23
N ALA A 202 3.75 3.61 33.04
CA ALA A 202 4.90 3.95 32.20
C ALA A 202 4.47 4.56 30.87
N ALA A 203 5.37 5.33 30.23
CA ALA A 203 5.21 5.89 28.88
C ALA A 203 3.97 6.80 28.66
N TRP A 204 3.41 7.40 29.71
CA TRP A 204 2.23 8.28 29.61
C TRP A 204 2.43 9.42 28.61
N GLU A 205 3.47 10.23 28.80
CA GLU A 205 3.78 11.36 27.92
C GLU A 205 4.21 10.92 26.52
N GLU A 206 4.93 9.79 26.40
CA GLU A 206 5.40 9.28 25.11
C GLU A 206 4.25 8.78 24.23
N VAL A 207 3.27 8.09 24.82
CA VAL A 207 2.08 7.62 24.11
C VAL A 207 1.14 8.79 23.85
N ALA A 208 0.92 9.67 24.83
CA ALA A 208 -0.02 10.77 24.67
C ALA A 208 0.50 11.86 23.71
N GLY A 209 1.81 12.07 23.64
CA GLY A 209 2.45 13.03 22.72
C GLY A 209 2.53 12.54 21.26
N ASP A 210 2.37 11.24 21.00
CA ASP A 210 2.36 10.66 19.65
C ASP A 210 0.93 10.35 19.24
N ARG A 211 0.42 11.05 18.22
CA ARG A 211 -0.96 10.93 17.73
C ARG A 211 -1.32 9.48 17.38
N THR A 212 -0.45 8.76 16.68
CA THR A 212 -0.74 7.41 16.21
C THR A 212 -0.74 6.43 17.38
N ARG A 213 0.24 6.53 18.30
CA ARG A 213 0.27 5.69 19.50
C ARG A 213 -0.96 5.94 20.39
N ARG A 214 -1.35 7.19 20.56
CA ARG A 214 -2.53 7.59 21.33
C ARG A 214 -3.82 7.02 20.74
N ALA A 215 -4.01 7.17 19.43
CA ALA A 215 -5.14 6.58 18.69
C ALA A 215 -5.23 5.07 18.92
N LEU A 216 -4.12 4.35 18.78
CA LEU A 216 -4.05 2.90 18.95
C LEU A 216 -4.30 2.46 20.40
N ALA A 217 -3.80 3.21 21.38
CA ALA A 217 -4.06 2.94 22.79
C ALA A 217 -5.55 3.16 23.15
N LEU A 218 -6.18 4.21 22.59
CA LEU A 218 -7.62 4.46 22.73
C LEU A 218 -8.45 3.35 22.10
N ARG A 219 -8.11 2.92 20.89
CA ARG A 219 -8.77 1.78 20.21
C ARG A 219 -8.56 0.48 20.97
N ALA A 220 -7.38 0.20 21.50
CA ALA A 220 -7.18 -0.96 22.37
C ALA A 220 -8.04 -0.88 23.65
N ALA A 221 -8.16 0.30 24.25
CA ALA A 221 -8.99 0.52 25.44
C ALA A 221 -10.49 0.39 25.14
N GLN A 222 -10.92 0.76 23.92
CA GLN A 222 -12.27 0.57 23.41
C GLN A 222 -12.69 -0.91 23.46
N PHE A 223 -11.82 -1.85 23.10
CA PHE A 223 -12.21 -3.27 23.11
C PHE A 223 -12.01 -3.93 24.48
N ASP A 224 -11.04 -3.46 25.27
CA ASP A 224 -10.77 -4.00 26.61
C ASP A 224 -11.78 -3.53 27.68
N ARG A 225 -12.32 -2.32 27.56
CA ARG A 225 -13.32 -1.67 28.45
C ARG A 225 -13.00 -1.72 29.96
N ARG A 226 -11.73 -1.81 30.38
CA ARG A 226 -11.38 -1.95 31.82
C ARG A 226 -11.71 -0.70 32.63
N GLU A 227 -12.40 -0.87 33.76
CA GLU A 227 -12.79 0.25 34.65
C GLU A 227 -11.60 1.04 35.19
N GLY A 228 -10.48 0.38 35.46
CA GLY A 228 -9.25 0.99 35.97
C GLY A 228 -8.57 1.96 34.99
N ASP A 229 -9.00 2.02 33.72
CA ASP A 229 -8.38 2.87 32.70
C ASP A 229 -8.84 4.34 32.78
N LEU A 230 -9.78 4.70 33.66
CA LEU A 230 -10.29 6.07 33.69
C LEU A 230 -9.19 7.16 33.87
N PRO A 231 -8.19 7.02 34.76
CA PRO A 231 -7.14 8.03 34.88
C PRO A 231 -6.33 8.23 33.59
N LEU A 232 -5.99 7.15 32.88
CA LEU A 232 -5.26 7.25 31.61
C LEU A 232 -6.17 7.80 30.49
N LEU A 233 -7.45 7.42 30.46
CA LEU A 233 -8.39 7.92 29.44
C LEU A 233 -8.59 9.44 29.56
N ARG A 234 -8.71 9.96 30.79
CA ARG A 234 -8.71 11.42 31.05
C ARG A 234 -7.45 12.10 30.56
N HIS A 235 -6.30 11.44 30.67
CA HIS A 235 -5.02 11.99 30.21
C HIS A 235 -4.97 12.01 28.68
N LEU A 236 -5.27 10.89 28.00
CA LEU A 236 -5.29 10.82 26.54
C LEU A 236 -6.32 11.80 25.94
N LEU A 237 -7.50 11.95 26.55
CA LEU A 237 -8.53 12.90 26.10
C LEU A 237 -8.01 14.35 26.06
N ARG A 238 -7.22 14.78 27.04
CA ARG A 238 -6.65 16.14 27.05
C ARG A 238 -5.70 16.38 25.88
N HIS A 239 -4.95 15.36 25.49
CA HIS A 239 -4.07 15.44 24.32
C HIS A 239 -4.84 15.36 23.01
N GLU A 240 -5.94 14.61 22.94
CA GLU A 240 -6.80 14.62 21.76
C GLU A 240 -7.49 15.97 21.55
N ALA A 241 -7.83 16.69 22.63
CA ALA A 241 -8.45 18.01 22.56
C ALA A 241 -7.59 19.09 21.88
N GLU A 242 -6.29 18.84 21.66
CA GLU A 242 -5.44 19.71 20.84
C GLU A 242 -5.78 19.62 19.34
N ALA A 243 -6.47 18.56 18.92
CA ALA A 243 -7.02 18.40 17.58
C ALA A 243 -8.50 18.81 17.55
N SER A 244 -9.00 19.09 16.34
CA SER A 244 -10.44 19.26 16.11
C SER A 244 -11.19 17.93 16.24
N MET A 245 -12.47 17.87 15.87
CA MET A 245 -13.33 16.69 16.01
C MET A 245 -12.86 15.48 15.15
N THR A 246 -12.00 14.64 15.73
CA THR A 246 -11.58 13.34 15.20
C THR A 246 -12.40 12.20 15.80
N ASP A 247 -12.38 11.02 15.17
CA ASP A 247 -13.01 9.82 15.72
C ASP A 247 -12.34 9.40 17.03
N GLU A 248 -11.03 9.56 17.17
CA GLU A 248 -10.29 9.26 18.40
C GLU A 248 -10.63 10.23 19.54
N LEU A 249 -10.82 11.53 19.26
CA LEU A 249 -11.31 12.49 20.25
C LEU A 249 -12.71 12.10 20.72
N ARG A 250 -13.62 11.81 19.77
CA ARG A 250 -14.99 11.37 20.11
C ARG A 250 -14.97 10.07 20.91
N LEU A 251 -14.12 9.11 20.54
CA LEU A 251 -13.94 7.85 21.25
C LEU A 251 -13.44 8.08 22.68
N ALA A 252 -12.39 8.89 22.86
CA ALA A 252 -11.86 9.20 24.20
C ALA A 252 -12.93 9.85 25.09
N THR A 253 -13.71 10.78 24.53
CA THR A 253 -14.85 11.41 25.19
C THR A 253 -15.92 10.38 25.60
N VAL A 254 -16.29 9.46 24.71
CA VAL A 254 -17.24 8.38 24.99
C VAL A 254 -16.72 7.46 26.10
N LEU A 255 -15.47 7.01 26.02
CA LEU A 255 -14.87 6.10 27.01
C LEU A 255 -14.80 6.71 28.41
N VAL A 256 -14.57 8.02 28.52
CA VAL A 256 -14.66 8.75 29.80
C VAL A 256 -16.13 8.88 30.24
N GLY A 257 -17.03 9.30 29.35
CA GLY A 257 -18.45 9.50 29.64
C GLY A 257 -19.18 8.22 30.08
N LEU A 258 -18.76 7.05 29.58
CA LEU A 258 -19.31 5.75 29.94
C LEU A 258 -19.07 5.36 31.41
N ARG A 259 -18.23 6.10 32.14
CA ARG A 259 -18.13 5.94 33.60
C ARG A 259 -19.29 6.60 34.34
N GLY A 260 -20.00 7.52 33.69
CA GLY A 260 -21.17 8.19 34.27
C GLY A 260 -20.82 9.03 35.51
N LEU A 261 -19.58 9.50 35.61
CA LEU A 261 -19.07 10.21 36.77
C LEU A 261 -19.22 11.72 36.56
N PRO A 262 -20.03 12.43 37.37
CA PRO A 262 -20.24 13.87 37.20
C PRO A 262 -18.97 14.71 37.30
N GLU A 263 -17.94 14.22 38.00
CA GLU A 263 -16.63 14.88 38.07
C GLU A 263 -15.91 14.96 36.71
N ASP A 264 -16.30 14.16 35.72
CA ASP A 264 -15.77 14.22 34.36
C ASP A 264 -16.43 15.29 33.50
N LEU A 265 -17.63 15.73 33.88
CA LEU A 265 -18.41 16.67 33.07
C LEU A 265 -17.67 17.99 32.77
N PRO A 266 -16.94 18.62 33.71
CA PRO A 266 -16.16 19.82 33.40
C PRO A 266 -15.11 19.60 32.30
N LEU A 267 -14.40 18.47 32.32
CA LEU A 267 -13.42 18.13 31.29
C LEU A 267 -14.10 17.88 29.93
N LEU A 268 -15.22 17.16 29.93
CA LEU A 268 -15.96 16.87 28.70
C LEU A 268 -16.52 18.14 28.05
N LEU A 269 -17.01 19.07 28.87
CA LEU A 269 -17.50 20.38 28.41
C LEU A 269 -16.37 21.26 27.86
N GLU A 270 -15.20 21.26 28.51
CA GLU A 270 -13.99 21.95 28.01
C GLU A 270 -13.62 21.46 26.61
N VAL A 271 -13.61 20.15 26.39
CA VAL A 271 -13.34 19.55 25.07
C VAL A 271 -14.42 19.96 24.06
N ARG A 272 -15.70 19.88 24.41
CA ARG A 272 -16.83 20.29 23.55
C ARG A 272 -16.68 21.74 23.07
N GLU A 273 -16.20 22.63 23.93
CA GLU A 273 -16.11 24.07 23.68
C GLU A 273 -14.83 24.51 22.94
N THR A 274 -13.97 23.56 22.52
CA THR A 274 -12.69 23.86 21.87
C THR A 274 -12.87 24.56 20.51
N ASP A 275 -13.73 24.02 19.64
CA ASP A 275 -14.07 24.63 18.36
C ASP A 275 -15.52 24.30 17.92
N PHE A 276 -15.89 24.77 16.73
CA PHE A 276 -17.23 24.56 16.19
C PHE A 276 -17.52 23.09 15.86
N ASP A 277 -16.54 22.38 15.31
CA ASP A 277 -16.69 20.98 14.93
C ASP A 277 -16.77 20.10 16.17
N THR A 278 -16.03 20.42 17.24
CA THR A 278 -16.14 19.73 18.53
C THR A 278 -17.49 19.95 19.19
N TRP A 279 -17.99 21.19 19.12
CA TRP A 279 -19.29 21.55 19.65
C TRP A 279 -20.42 20.79 18.94
N CYS A 280 -20.36 20.72 17.62
CA CYS A 280 -21.33 19.95 16.82
C CYS A 280 -21.19 18.44 17.05
N GLY A 281 -19.96 17.91 17.03
CA GLY A 281 -19.67 16.48 17.13
C GLY A 281 -19.99 15.87 18.50
N LEU A 282 -20.00 16.68 19.56
CA LEU A 282 -20.38 16.28 20.93
C LEU A 282 -21.73 16.88 21.35
N GLY A 283 -22.59 17.16 20.37
CA GLY A 283 -23.94 17.65 20.60
C GLY A 283 -24.75 16.75 21.53
N GLY A 284 -25.69 17.34 22.28
CA GLY A 284 -26.55 16.61 23.22
C GLY A 284 -25.87 16.21 24.54
N MET A 285 -24.60 16.57 24.74
CA MET A 285 -23.91 16.39 26.02
C MET A 285 -24.67 17.11 27.16
N PRO A 286 -24.84 16.48 28.34
CA PRO A 286 -25.56 17.09 29.46
C PRO A 286 -24.93 18.40 29.95
N GLU A 287 -25.77 19.26 30.52
CA GLU A 287 -25.34 20.55 31.06
C GLU A 287 -24.88 20.44 32.52
N PRO A 288 -24.12 21.43 33.05
CA PRO A 288 -23.69 21.42 34.45
C PRO A 288 -24.84 21.18 35.45
N GLY A 289 -24.65 20.21 36.35
CA GLY A 289 -25.67 19.81 37.33
C GLY A 289 -26.59 18.68 36.87
N ALA A 290 -26.38 18.12 35.68
CA ALA A 290 -27.07 16.91 35.23
C ALA A 290 -26.77 15.70 36.14
N GLU A 291 -27.74 14.79 36.22
CA GLU A 291 -27.60 13.55 36.98
C GLU A 291 -26.59 12.58 36.31
N PRO A 292 -25.85 11.76 37.09
CA PRO A 292 -24.92 10.74 36.57
C PRO A 292 -25.50 9.87 35.44
N ALA A 293 -26.79 9.53 35.55
CA ALA A 293 -27.51 8.70 34.59
C ALA A 293 -27.71 9.37 33.23
N GLU A 294 -27.72 10.70 33.17
CA GLU A 294 -27.85 11.45 31.91
C GLU A 294 -26.56 11.42 31.12
N LEU A 295 -25.42 11.62 31.79
CA LEU A 295 -24.09 11.50 31.17
C LEU A 295 -23.83 10.09 30.65
N LEU A 296 -24.17 9.08 31.46
CA LEU A 296 -24.03 7.69 31.06
C LEU A 296 -24.91 7.34 29.85
N ARG A 297 -26.15 7.85 29.81
CA ARG A 297 -27.06 7.61 28.69
C ARG A 297 -26.55 8.25 27.40
N TRP A 298 -26.16 9.53 27.46
CA TRP A 298 -25.57 10.22 26.31
C TRP A 298 -24.32 9.49 25.78
N ALA A 299 -23.42 9.05 26.67
CA ALA A 299 -22.22 8.34 26.25
C ALA A 299 -22.54 6.98 25.61
N ARG A 300 -23.54 6.24 26.12
CA ARG A 300 -24.01 4.98 25.51
C ARG A 300 -24.64 5.20 24.15
N ASP A 301 -25.47 6.23 24.00
CA ASP A 301 -26.12 6.52 22.71
C ASP A 301 -25.06 6.83 21.63
N LEU A 302 -23.97 7.52 21.99
CA LEU A 302 -22.83 7.75 21.10
C LEU A 302 -22.00 6.49 20.86
N ASP A 303 -21.72 5.69 21.89
CA ASP A 303 -21.04 4.40 21.77
C ASP A 303 -21.83 3.52 20.78
N ASP A 304 -23.10 3.24 21.03
CA ASP A 304 -23.95 2.41 20.17
C ASP A 304 -24.06 2.92 18.71
N SER A 305 -23.92 4.23 18.49
CA SER A 305 -24.03 4.84 17.16
C SER A 305 -22.72 4.84 16.36
N PHE A 306 -21.58 4.88 17.03
CA PHE A 306 -20.28 5.13 16.38
C PHE A 306 -19.19 4.11 16.72
N PHE A 307 -19.28 3.45 17.87
CA PHE A 307 -18.22 2.64 18.44
C PHE A 307 -18.73 1.30 18.97
N GLY A 308 -18.04 0.22 18.59
CA GLY A 308 -18.37 -1.13 19.05
C GLY A 308 -17.56 -1.57 20.27
N ALA A 309 -17.86 -2.80 20.72
CA ALA A 309 -16.98 -3.57 21.61
C ALA A 309 -16.27 -4.72 20.87
N ASP A 310 -16.64 -5.00 19.61
CA ASP A 310 -15.97 -5.99 18.76
C ASP A 310 -15.14 -5.27 17.68
N PRO A 311 -13.81 -5.50 17.60
CA PRO A 311 -12.98 -4.90 16.57
C PRO A 311 -13.35 -5.35 15.15
N ALA A 312 -14.03 -6.49 14.97
CA ALA A 312 -14.47 -6.97 13.66
C ALA A 312 -15.65 -6.16 13.09
N ASP A 313 -16.41 -5.45 13.93
CA ASP A 313 -17.53 -4.61 13.51
C ASP A 313 -17.08 -3.21 13.02
N GLU A 314 -15.83 -2.84 13.31
CA GLU A 314 -15.27 -1.56 12.87
C GLU A 314 -15.11 -1.52 11.34
N PRO A 315 -15.39 -0.37 10.70
CA PRO A 315 -15.22 -0.22 9.26
C PRO A 315 -13.80 -0.54 8.81
N LEU A 316 -13.67 -1.17 7.63
CA LEU A 316 -12.38 -1.46 6.99
C LEU A 316 -11.44 -0.25 7.01
N PHE A 317 -11.96 0.93 6.67
CA PHE A 317 -11.18 2.16 6.55
C PHE A 317 -10.59 2.67 7.88
N THR A 318 -11.22 2.34 9.01
CA THR A 318 -10.64 2.60 10.34
C THR A 318 -9.31 1.87 10.48
N TRP A 319 -9.30 0.58 10.12
CA TRP A 319 -8.12 -0.25 10.27
C TRP A 319 -7.04 0.02 9.21
N THR A 320 -7.43 0.29 7.97
CA THR A 320 -6.44 0.65 6.92
C THR A 320 -5.80 2.00 7.20
N GLY A 321 -6.56 2.97 7.72
CA GLY A 321 -6.03 4.26 8.18
C GLY A 321 -5.01 4.09 9.31
N LEU A 322 -5.36 3.34 10.35
CA LEU A 322 -4.45 3.05 11.48
C LEU A 322 -3.22 2.24 11.06
N ALA A 323 -3.35 1.29 10.13
CA ALA A 323 -2.23 0.55 9.57
C ALA A 323 -1.28 1.49 8.81
N ARG A 324 -1.82 2.36 7.96
CA ARG A 324 -1.04 3.36 7.21
C ARG A 324 -0.27 4.31 8.14
N GLU A 325 -0.92 4.83 9.19
CA GLU A 325 -0.27 5.69 10.17
C GLU A 325 0.89 5.01 10.92
N GLN A 326 0.82 3.69 11.08
CA GLN A 326 1.90 2.88 11.66
C GLN A 326 3.03 2.54 10.67
N GLY A 327 2.89 2.91 9.40
CA GLY A 327 3.80 2.50 8.33
C GLY A 327 3.57 1.06 7.83
N LEU A 328 2.45 0.44 8.20
CA LEU A 328 2.04 -0.89 7.72
C LEU A 328 1.33 -0.77 6.36
N THR A 329 2.01 -0.13 5.40
CA THR A 329 1.44 0.25 4.10
C THR A 329 0.97 -0.95 3.29
N GLU A 330 1.75 -2.03 3.22
CA GLU A 330 1.39 -3.21 2.43
C GLU A 330 0.23 -3.99 3.07
N VAL A 331 0.17 -4.03 4.41
CA VAL A 331 -0.99 -4.60 5.14
C VAL A 331 -2.28 -3.85 4.78
N ALA A 332 -2.24 -2.51 4.77
CA ALA A 332 -3.37 -1.69 4.35
C ALA A 332 -3.71 -1.90 2.86
N ARG A 333 -2.69 -1.95 1.99
CA ARG A 333 -2.85 -2.12 0.54
C ARG A 333 -3.56 -3.43 0.21
N VAL A 334 -3.09 -4.56 0.76
CA VAL A 334 -3.70 -5.87 0.53
C VAL A 334 -5.17 -5.87 0.94
N ALA A 335 -5.49 -5.36 2.13
CA ALA A 335 -6.88 -5.31 2.60
C ALA A 335 -7.79 -4.48 1.68
N LEU A 336 -7.31 -3.35 1.16
CA LEU A 336 -8.06 -2.51 0.22
C LEU A 336 -8.21 -3.17 -1.14
N ILE A 337 -7.18 -3.86 -1.67
CA ILE A 337 -7.25 -4.58 -2.94
C ILE A 337 -8.26 -5.73 -2.85
N ARG A 338 -8.19 -6.54 -1.78
CA ARG A 338 -9.14 -7.63 -1.55
C ARG A 338 -10.58 -7.12 -1.43
N ALA A 339 -10.79 -5.97 -0.78
CA ALA A 339 -12.10 -5.33 -0.74
C ALA A 339 -12.57 -4.84 -2.12
N LEU A 340 -11.66 -4.28 -2.92
CA LEU A 340 -11.96 -3.86 -4.29
C LEU A 340 -12.35 -5.05 -5.18
N ASP A 341 -11.64 -6.18 -5.08
CA ASP A 341 -11.95 -7.41 -5.81
C ASP A 341 -13.35 -7.97 -5.46
N ASP A 342 -13.73 -7.95 -4.19
CA ASP A 342 -15.09 -8.31 -3.77
C ASP A 342 -16.16 -7.37 -4.34
N PHE A 343 -15.89 -6.05 -4.39
CA PHE A 343 -16.81 -5.12 -5.04
C PHE A 343 -16.92 -5.37 -6.55
N ASP A 344 -15.81 -5.62 -7.23
CA ASP A 344 -15.77 -5.92 -8.66
C ASP A 344 -16.60 -7.19 -8.96
N LEU A 345 -16.38 -8.26 -8.20
CA LEU A 345 -17.14 -9.50 -8.31
C LEU A 345 -18.65 -9.27 -8.10
N ARG A 346 -19.06 -8.46 -7.13
CA ARG A 346 -20.47 -8.11 -6.90
C ARG A 346 -21.07 -7.33 -8.06
N VAL A 347 -20.33 -6.38 -8.64
CA VAL A 347 -20.77 -5.62 -9.81
C VAL A 347 -20.88 -6.53 -11.03
N TYR A 348 -19.88 -7.39 -11.26
CA TYR A 348 -19.86 -8.36 -12.34
C TYR A 348 -21.03 -9.35 -12.25
N THR A 349 -21.23 -9.98 -11.09
CA THR A 349 -22.31 -10.95 -10.87
C THR A 349 -23.69 -10.32 -11.07
N ALA A 350 -23.92 -9.11 -10.55
CA ALA A 350 -25.16 -8.38 -10.79
C ALA A 350 -25.42 -8.16 -12.29
N GLY A 351 -24.41 -7.74 -13.06
CA GLY A 351 -24.54 -7.55 -14.50
C GLY A 351 -24.76 -8.85 -15.26
N ARG A 352 -24.05 -9.92 -14.90
CA ARG A 352 -24.16 -11.26 -15.50
C ARG A 352 -25.56 -11.84 -15.34
N ASP A 353 -26.18 -11.64 -14.19
CA ASP A 353 -27.52 -12.12 -13.87
C ASP A 353 -28.63 -11.19 -14.40
N GLY A 354 -28.27 -10.16 -15.19
CA GLY A 354 -29.20 -9.20 -15.79
C GLY A 354 -29.78 -8.18 -14.80
N GLY A 355 -29.21 -8.10 -13.59
CA GLY A 355 -29.55 -7.12 -12.58
C GLY A 355 -28.83 -5.79 -12.78
N THR A 356 -29.30 -4.76 -12.07
CA THR A 356 -28.58 -3.49 -11.93
C THR A 356 -27.70 -3.55 -10.68
N PRO A 357 -26.40 -3.22 -10.77
CA PRO A 357 -25.54 -3.11 -9.59
C PRO A 357 -26.12 -2.18 -8.51
N ASP A 358 -25.87 -2.49 -7.24
CA ASP A 358 -26.35 -1.67 -6.12
C ASP A 358 -25.61 -0.33 -6.10
N ARG A 359 -26.37 0.77 -6.26
CA ARG A 359 -25.82 2.14 -6.20
C ARG A 359 -25.22 2.49 -4.85
N ARG A 360 -25.59 1.79 -3.77
CA ARG A 360 -25.00 1.99 -2.43
C ARG A 360 -23.50 1.65 -2.39
N LEU A 361 -22.99 0.91 -3.39
CA LEU A 361 -21.56 0.63 -3.52
C LEU A 361 -20.73 1.86 -3.97
N ALA A 362 -21.37 2.92 -4.48
CA ALA A 362 -20.66 4.11 -4.96
C ALA A 362 -19.88 4.85 -3.86
N ASP A 363 -20.39 4.86 -2.63
CA ASP A 363 -19.75 5.54 -1.50
C ASP A 363 -18.52 4.76 -0.98
N PRO A 364 -18.60 3.44 -0.69
CA PRO A 364 -17.42 2.63 -0.38
C PRO A 364 -16.33 2.69 -1.45
N LEU A 365 -16.70 2.62 -2.74
CA LEU A 365 -15.72 2.76 -3.84
C LEU A 365 -15.09 4.15 -3.85
N GLY A 366 -15.85 5.20 -3.53
CA GLY A 366 -15.31 6.55 -3.37
C GLY A 366 -14.30 6.65 -2.22
N SER A 367 -14.51 5.91 -1.14
CA SER A 367 -13.54 5.78 -0.06
C SER A 367 -12.30 5.01 -0.50
N LEU A 368 -12.46 3.89 -1.22
CA LEU A 368 -11.34 3.13 -1.78
C LEU A 368 -10.43 3.99 -2.68
N VAL A 369 -11.02 4.81 -3.56
CA VAL A 369 -10.25 5.75 -4.40
C VAL A 369 -9.37 6.67 -3.54
N ARG A 370 -9.92 7.25 -2.47
CA ARG A 370 -9.16 8.14 -1.58
C ARG A 370 -8.08 7.40 -0.80
N GLU A 371 -8.34 6.19 -0.34
CA GLU A 371 -7.37 5.39 0.41
C GLU A 371 -6.21 4.95 -0.48
N PHE A 372 -6.48 4.46 -1.70
CA PHE A 372 -5.43 4.14 -2.65
C PHE A 372 -4.59 5.36 -3.04
N GLU A 373 -5.21 6.52 -3.25
CA GLU A 373 -4.46 7.77 -3.49
C GLU A 373 -3.56 8.17 -2.31
N GLN A 374 -4.01 7.96 -1.07
CA GLN A 374 -3.19 8.20 0.13
C GLN A 374 -2.01 7.21 0.23
N LEU A 375 -2.15 5.99 -0.30
CA LEU A 375 -1.08 5.01 -0.40
C LEU A 375 -0.18 5.21 -1.62
N GLY A 376 -0.53 6.14 -2.52
CA GLY A 376 0.16 6.36 -3.79
C GLY A 376 -0.11 5.27 -4.84
N ASP A 377 -1.15 4.46 -4.66
CA ASP A 377 -1.56 3.40 -5.61
C ASP A 377 -2.52 3.95 -6.66
N THR A 378 -1.99 4.70 -7.61
CA THR A 378 -2.80 5.35 -8.65
C THR A 378 -3.49 4.35 -9.58
N PHE A 379 -2.91 3.17 -9.77
CA PHE A 379 -3.51 2.09 -10.56
C PHE A 379 -4.78 1.55 -9.91
N GLN A 380 -4.73 1.17 -8.63
CA GLN A 380 -5.91 0.67 -7.92
C GLN A 380 -6.95 1.77 -7.67
N ALA A 381 -6.50 3.01 -7.46
CA ALA A 381 -7.40 4.17 -7.41
C ALA A 381 -8.15 4.35 -8.74
N LEU A 382 -7.46 4.22 -9.88
CA LEU A 382 -8.06 4.28 -11.22
C LEU A 382 -9.10 3.18 -11.40
N ARG A 383 -8.78 1.94 -11.02
CA ARG A 383 -9.70 0.80 -11.08
C ARG A 383 -10.95 1.04 -10.23
N ALA A 384 -10.79 1.44 -8.98
CA ALA A 384 -11.92 1.77 -8.10
C ALA A 384 -12.79 2.90 -8.66
N GLN A 385 -12.18 3.93 -9.25
CA GLN A 385 -12.91 5.05 -9.85
C GLN A 385 -13.73 4.63 -11.08
N ARG A 386 -13.22 3.69 -11.89
CA ARG A 386 -13.95 3.13 -13.04
C ARG A 386 -15.17 2.32 -12.61
N LEU A 387 -15.03 1.51 -11.56
CA LEU A 387 -16.16 0.75 -10.99
C LEU A 387 -17.20 1.68 -10.35
N ARG A 388 -16.76 2.78 -9.74
CA ARG A 388 -17.64 3.77 -9.10
C ARG A 388 -18.49 4.55 -10.08
N LEU A 389 -17.92 5.00 -11.20
CA LEU A 389 -18.55 5.94 -12.13
C LEU A 389 -19.98 5.54 -12.58
N PRO A 390 -20.26 4.29 -13.01
CA PRO A 390 -21.61 3.90 -13.43
C PRO A 390 -22.62 3.81 -12.28
N LEU A 391 -22.17 3.81 -11.02
CA LEU A 391 -23.00 3.66 -9.82
C LEU A 391 -23.45 4.98 -9.22
N LEU A 392 -22.82 6.09 -9.65
CA LEU A 392 -23.06 7.41 -9.07
C LEU A 392 -24.51 7.89 -9.26
N PRO A 393 -24.99 8.78 -8.37
CA PRO A 393 -26.28 9.43 -8.53
C PRO A 393 -26.41 10.16 -9.88
N ALA A 394 -27.65 10.45 -10.25
CA ALA A 394 -27.94 11.10 -11.53
C ALA A 394 -27.58 12.60 -11.57
N THR A 395 -26.93 13.18 -10.55
CA THR A 395 -26.61 14.61 -10.57
C THR A 395 -25.47 14.92 -11.53
N ALA A 396 -25.55 16.06 -12.21
CA ALA A 396 -24.46 16.54 -13.07
C ALA A 396 -23.19 16.82 -12.26
N HIS A 397 -23.31 17.35 -11.03
CA HIS A 397 -22.18 17.65 -10.16
C HIS A 397 -21.38 16.39 -9.81
N ASP A 398 -22.04 15.31 -9.37
CA ASP A 398 -21.36 14.07 -8.98
C ASP A 398 -20.64 13.43 -10.17
N ARG A 399 -21.30 13.41 -11.35
CA ARG A 399 -20.70 12.92 -12.59
C ARG A 399 -19.46 13.72 -12.99
N VAL A 400 -19.55 15.06 -12.97
CA VAL A 400 -18.41 15.93 -13.34
C VAL A 400 -17.25 15.74 -12.37
N SER A 401 -17.50 15.72 -11.06
CA SER A 401 -16.46 15.50 -10.05
C SER A 401 -15.78 14.13 -10.21
N ALA A 402 -16.55 13.10 -10.54
CA ALA A 402 -16.02 11.76 -10.79
C ALA A 402 -15.24 11.63 -12.10
N LEU A 403 -15.71 12.24 -13.18
CA LEU A 403 -14.98 12.29 -14.46
C LEU A 403 -13.68 13.09 -14.32
N LEU A 404 -13.68 14.15 -13.52
CA LEU A 404 -12.48 14.92 -13.21
C LEU A 404 -11.44 14.06 -12.47
N GLY A 405 -11.88 13.33 -11.44
CA GLY A 405 -11.02 12.38 -10.73
C GLY A 405 -10.48 11.28 -11.64
N LEU A 406 -11.32 10.72 -12.51
CA LEU A 406 -10.94 9.70 -13.48
C LEU A 406 -9.87 10.21 -14.46
N ALA A 407 -10.07 11.39 -15.06
CA ALA A 407 -9.09 11.97 -16.00
C ALA A 407 -7.73 12.23 -15.33
N ARG A 408 -7.73 12.70 -14.07
CA ARG A 408 -6.50 12.89 -13.29
C ARG A 408 -5.74 11.57 -13.09
N LEU A 409 -6.46 10.51 -12.72
CA LEU A 409 -5.88 9.18 -12.50
C LEU A 409 -5.38 8.56 -13.80
N GLU A 410 -6.15 8.68 -14.89
CA GLU A 410 -5.73 8.23 -16.23
C GLU A 410 -4.45 8.95 -16.69
N ARG A 411 -4.34 10.26 -16.42
CA ARG A 411 -3.10 11.00 -16.68
C ARG A 411 -1.93 10.55 -15.81
N ALA A 412 -2.18 10.22 -14.54
CA ALA A 412 -1.13 9.75 -13.63
C ALA A 412 -0.57 8.38 -14.05
N GLU A 413 -1.40 7.54 -14.68
CA GLU A 413 -1.04 6.24 -15.26
C GLU A 413 -0.60 6.33 -16.74
N ASP A 414 -0.23 7.52 -17.22
CA ASP A 414 0.19 7.79 -18.60
C ASP A 414 -0.81 7.34 -19.70
N ARG A 415 -2.10 7.22 -19.36
CA ARG A 415 -3.20 6.85 -20.27
C ARG A 415 -3.78 8.08 -20.97
N PHE A 416 -2.96 8.81 -21.71
CA PHE A 416 -3.30 10.13 -22.28
C PHE A 416 -4.56 10.14 -23.15
N ALA A 417 -4.70 9.15 -24.04
CA ALA A 417 -5.84 9.07 -24.94
C ALA A 417 -7.16 8.83 -24.18
N GLU A 418 -7.11 8.10 -23.07
CA GLU A 418 -8.26 7.87 -22.18
C GLU A 418 -8.62 9.14 -21.44
N ALA A 419 -7.64 9.79 -20.80
CA ALA A 419 -7.84 11.06 -20.09
C ALA A 419 -8.46 12.14 -21.00
N ALA A 420 -8.00 12.25 -22.25
CA ALA A 420 -8.55 13.20 -23.22
C ALA A 420 -10.03 12.93 -23.56
N ARG A 421 -10.41 11.65 -23.72
CA ARG A 421 -11.80 11.24 -23.93
C ARG A 421 -12.66 11.52 -22.70
N THR A 422 -12.16 11.19 -21.51
CA THR A 422 -12.84 11.46 -20.24
C THR A 422 -13.10 12.95 -20.04
N LEU A 423 -12.12 13.81 -20.34
CA LEU A 423 -12.32 15.26 -20.30
C LEU A 423 -13.31 15.76 -21.36
N ALA A 424 -13.40 15.11 -22.53
CA ALA A 424 -14.44 15.43 -23.51
C ALA A 424 -15.84 15.11 -22.97
N THR A 425 -16.04 13.93 -22.41
CA THR A 425 -17.32 13.54 -21.76
C THR A 425 -17.67 14.48 -20.59
N LEU A 426 -16.67 14.93 -19.84
CA LEU A 426 -16.87 15.93 -18.78
C LEU A 426 -17.42 17.23 -19.35
N ARG A 427 -16.82 17.75 -20.44
CA ARG A 427 -17.30 18.98 -21.11
C ARG A 427 -18.72 18.82 -21.64
N ASP A 428 -19.05 17.68 -22.23
CA ASP A 428 -20.40 17.38 -22.71
C ASP A 428 -21.43 17.39 -21.56
N THR A 429 -21.04 16.85 -20.40
CA THR A 429 -21.87 16.87 -19.18
C THR A 429 -22.08 18.30 -18.67
N LEU A 430 -21.04 19.15 -18.71
CA LEU A 430 -21.19 20.57 -18.35
C LEU A 430 -22.02 21.38 -19.34
N ALA A 431 -22.02 21.00 -20.62
CA ALA A 431 -22.82 21.63 -21.66
C ALA A 431 -24.30 21.23 -21.57
N ASN A 432 -24.57 19.98 -21.19
CA ASN A 432 -25.92 19.41 -21.09
C ASN A 432 -26.11 18.68 -19.74
N PRO A 433 -26.18 19.41 -18.60
CA PRO A 433 -26.14 18.79 -17.27
C PRO A 433 -27.38 17.97 -16.94
N GLY A 434 -28.54 18.31 -17.51
CA GLY A 434 -29.82 17.64 -17.21
C GLY A 434 -30.43 18.03 -15.85
N ASP A 435 -29.72 18.82 -15.05
CA ASP A 435 -30.16 19.43 -13.79
C ASP A 435 -29.38 20.74 -13.54
N ASP A 436 -29.73 21.44 -12.45
CA ASP A 436 -29.13 22.73 -12.08
C ASP A 436 -27.94 22.61 -11.11
N THR A 437 -27.48 21.39 -10.77
CA THR A 437 -26.42 21.18 -9.76
C THR A 437 -25.06 21.74 -10.18
N THR A 438 -24.86 21.96 -11.49
CA THR A 438 -23.68 22.61 -12.03
C THR A 438 -23.92 24.07 -12.44
N ALA A 439 -25.07 24.69 -12.15
CA ALA A 439 -25.40 26.04 -12.65
C ALA A 439 -24.29 27.10 -12.36
N TRP A 440 -23.61 26.96 -11.23
CA TRP A 440 -22.56 27.88 -10.77
C TRP A 440 -21.13 27.34 -10.93
N TRP A 441 -20.92 26.29 -11.74
CA TRP A 441 -19.60 25.63 -11.84
C TRP A 441 -18.46 26.59 -12.24
N ARG A 442 -18.77 27.65 -13.01
CA ARG A 442 -17.81 28.69 -13.44
C ARG A 442 -17.40 29.66 -12.33
N GLU A 443 -18.13 29.65 -11.22
CA GLU A 443 -17.95 30.54 -10.06
C GLU A 443 -17.42 29.78 -8.84
N THR A 444 -17.43 28.45 -8.87
CA THR A 444 -16.94 27.59 -7.78
C THR A 444 -15.56 27.01 -8.10
N ASN A 445 -14.96 26.36 -7.10
CA ASN A 445 -13.69 25.64 -7.26
C ASN A 445 -13.77 24.53 -8.32
N LEU A 446 -14.95 23.99 -8.61
CA LEU A 446 -15.14 22.96 -9.63
C LEU A 446 -14.63 23.41 -11.00
N GLY A 447 -14.98 24.63 -11.44
CA GLY A 447 -14.51 25.16 -12.72
C GLY A 447 -13.00 25.42 -12.76
N VAL A 448 -12.42 25.80 -11.62
CA VAL A 448 -10.96 25.94 -11.48
C VAL A 448 -10.29 24.59 -11.69
N TYR A 449 -10.73 23.54 -10.99
CA TYR A 449 -10.12 22.21 -11.08
C TYR A 449 -10.27 21.60 -12.48
N VAL A 450 -11.43 21.80 -13.13
CA VAL A 450 -11.62 21.38 -14.52
C VAL A 450 -10.60 22.04 -15.45
N VAL A 451 -10.37 23.35 -15.34
CA VAL A 451 -9.38 24.05 -16.16
C VAL A 451 -7.95 23.59 -15.87
N GLN A 452 -7.62 23.39 -14.59
CA GLN A 452 -6.30 22.91 -14.17
C GLN A 452 -5.98 21.55 -14.78
N GLU A 453 -6.92 20.60 -14.73
CA GLU A 453 -6.70 19.26 -15.26
C GLU A 453 -6.53 19.26 -16.80
N HIS A 454 -7.29 20.08 -17.53
CA HIS A 454 -7.08 20.25 -18.97
C HIS A 454 -5.69 20.81 -19.30
N HIS A 455 -5.20 21.75 -18.50
CA HIS A 455 -3.83 22.26 -18.66
C HIS A 455 -2.78 21.22 -18.29
N ALA A 456 -2.99 20.46 -17.22
CA ALA A 456 -2.08 19.39 -16.81
C ALA A 456 -1.93 18.33 -17.91
N LEU A 457 -3.05 17.88 -18.50
CA LEU A 457 -3.04 16.94 -19.61
C LEU A 457 -2.38 17.53 -20.87
N ALA A 458 -2.67 18.78 -21.23
CA ALA A 458 -2.04 19.44 -22.37
C ALA A 458 -0.51 19.55 -22.21
N ARG A 459 -0.01 19.79 -20.99
CA ARG A 459 1.44 19.83 -20.71
C ARG A 459 2.07 18.45 -20.81
N ALA A 460 1.44 17.43 -20.21
CA ALA A 460 1.98 16.07 -20.23
C ALA A 460 2.07 15.54 -21.67
N ALA A 461 1.04 15.77 -22.47
CA ALA A 461 1.00 15.33 -23.85
C ALA A 461 1.89 16.17 -24.80
N ALA A 462 2.41 17.33 -24.39
CA ALA A 462 3.38 18.09 -25.18
C ALA A 462 4.75 17.39 -25.29
N VAL A 463 5.02 16.41 -24.42
CA VAL A 463 6.23 15.59 -24.43
C VAL A 463 6.08 14.36 -25.35
N ASP A 464 4.84 13.98 -25.69
CA ASP A 464 4.52 12.83 -26.53
C ASP A 464 4.13 13.25 -27.97
N ALA A 465 4.99 12.94 -28.94
CA ALA A 465 4.79 13.31 -30.33
C ALA A 465 3.63 12.55 -31.02
N THR A 466 3.13 11.45 -30.44
CA THR A 466 2.11 10.59 -31.05
C THR A 466 0.68 11.10 -30.86
N SER A 467 0.47 12.02 -29.91
CA SER A 467 -0.86 12.51 -29.48
C SER A 467 -1.21 13.92 -30.00
N ALA A 468 -0.62 14.36 -31.13
CA ALA A 468 -0.64 15.76 -31.56
C ALA A 468 -2.06 16.34 -31.82
N LYS A 469 -3.05 15.50 -32.16
CA LYS A 469 -4.43 15.94 -32.39
C LYS A 469 -5.12 16.19 -31.06
N GLU A 470 -5.05 15.22 -30.16
CA GLU A 470 -5.60 15.22 -28.81
C GLU A 470 -5.02 16.39 -27.99
N VAL A 471 -3.71 16.64 -28.11
CA VAL A 471 -3.03 17.80 -27.50
C VAL A 471 -3.67 19.12 -27.95
N ARG A 472 -3.91 19.30 -29.25
CA ARG A 472 -4.51 20.54 -29.78
C ARG A 472 -5.93 20.72 -29.28
N GLU A 473 -6.73 19.66 -29.27
CA GLU A 473 -8.12 19.69 -28.80
C GLU A 473 -8.20 20.01 -27.30
N VAL A 474 -7.39 19.36 -26.48
CA VAL A 474 -7.34 19.60 -25.02
C VAL A 474 -6.82 21.02 -24.74
N THR A 475 -5.80 21.49 -25.46
CA THR A 475 -5.26 22.86 -25.30
C THR A 475 -6.29 23.92 -25.68
N ALA A 476 -6.99 23.75 -26.79
CA ALA A 476 -8.05 24.67 -27.22
C ALA A 476 -9.20 24.69 -26.20
N ALA A 477 -9.65 23.52 -25.75
CA ALA A 477 -10.68 23.41 -24.72
C ALA A 477 -10.26 24.07 -23.41
N ALA A 478 -9.01 23.92 -22.97
CA ALA A 478 -8.49 24.57 -21.76
C ALA A 478 -8.60 26.10 -21.85
N ALA A 479 -8.24 26.67 -23.01
CA ALA A 479 -8.31 28.12 -23.25
C ALA A 479 -9.76 28.64 -23.23
N GLU A 480 -10.69 27.91 -23.87
CA GLU A 480 -12.11 28.24 -23.87
C GLU A 480 -12.72 28.19 -22.46
N LEU A 481 -12.42 27.13 -21.69
CA LEU A 481 -12.91 26.97 -20.32
C LEU A 481 -12.37 28.08 -19.41
N LEU A 482 -11.08 28.42 -19.50
CA LEU A 482 -10.48 29.52 -18.73
C LEU A 482 -11.12 30.88 -19.05
N ALA A 483 -11.42 31.14 -20.33
CA ALA A 483 -12.13 32.34 -20.75
C ALA A 483 -13.59 32.37 -20.24
N GLY A 484 -14.19 31.20 -20.00
CA GLY A 484 -15.53 31.06 -19.44
C GLY A 484 -15.63 31.25 -17.93
N LEU A 485 -14.54 31.15 -17.16
CA LEU A 485 -14.57 31.33 -15.69
C LEU A 485 -14.92 32.77 -15.28
N SER A 486 -15.50 32.93 -14.08
CA SER A 486 -15.72 34.24 -13.47
C SER A 486 -14.40 34.96 -13.19
N GLY A 487 -14.42 36.29 -13.01
CA GLY A 487 -13.19 37.07 -12.78
C GLY A 487 -12.36 36.58 -11.57
N ALA A 488 -13.03 36.23 -10.47
CA ALA A 488 -12.39 35.71 -9.26
C ALA A 488 -11.83 34.29 -9.47
N ALA A 489 -12.61 33.39 -10.07
CA ALA A 489 -12.19 32.02 -10.36
C ALA A 489 -11.03 31.97 -11.37
N ARG A 490 -11.08 32.81 -12.42
CA ARG A 490 -10.01 32.96 -13.41
C ARG A 490 -8.72 33.47 -12.78
N ALA A 491 -8.81 34.46 -11.89
CA ALA A 491 -7.63 34.98 -11.18
C ALA A 491 -7.01 33.91 -10.26
N PHE A 492 -7.84 33.09 -9.61
CA PHE A 492 -7.36 31.96 -8.81
C PHE A 492 -6.66 30.90 -9.68
N ALA A 493 -7.30 30.43 -10.76
CA ALA A 493 -6.71 29.46 -11.69
C ALA A 493 -5.38 29.97 -12.29
N GLY A 494 -5.29 31.27 -12.60
CA GLY A 494 -4.07 31.91 -13.10
C GLY A 494 -2.93 31.92 -12.07
N ARG A 495 -3.21 32.14 -10.78
CA ARG A 495 -2.21 32.11 -9.69
C ARG A 495 -1.67 30.71 -9.47
N SER A 496 -2.55 29.71 -9.32
CA SER A 496 -2.14 28.31 -9.14
C SER A 496 -1.27 27.82 -10.30
N ARG A 497 -1.59 28.22 -11.53
CA ARG A 497 -0.76 27.89 -12.70
C ARG A 497 0.63 28.52 -12.64
N ALA A 498 0.73 29.77 -12.18
CA ALA A 498 2.02 30.47 -12.07
C ALA A 498 2.92 29.82 -10.99
N GLU A 499 2.33 29.43 -9.86
CA GLU A 499 3.00 28.71 -8.77
C GLU A 499 3.50 27.34 -9.24
N GLU A 500 2.65 26.57 -9.92
CA GLU A 500 3.00 25.25 -10.45
C GLU A 500 4.11 25.31 -11.52
N THR A 501 4.10 26.34 -12.39
CA THR A 501 5.21 26.54 -13.35
C THR A 501 6.51 26.95 -12.67
N ALA A 502 6.45 27.69 -11.55
CA ALA A 502 7.63 28.11 -10.82
C ALA A 502 8.31 26.91 -10.13
N ASP A 503 7.52 25.99 -9.55
CA ASP A 503 8.02 24.76 -8.93
C ASP A 503 8.68 23.82 -9.95
N VAL A 504 8.11 23.66 -11.15
CA VAL A 504 8.72 22.85 -12.21
C VAL A 504 10.05 23.45 -12.69
N THR A 505 10.15 24.79 -12.82
CA THR A 505 11.43 25.44 -13.15
C THR A 505 12.46 25.39 -12.00
N SER A 506 12.00 25.36 -10.74
CA SER A 506 12.87 25.22 -9.56
C SER A 506 13.44 23.81 -9.45
N ALA A 507 12.62 22.78 -9.69
CA ALA A 507 13.04 21.37 -9.70
C ALA A 507 13.94 21.01 -10.89
N ALA A 508 13.86 21.75 -12.00
CA ALA A 508 14.69 21.55 -13.19
C ALA A 508 16.03 22.33 -13.15
N ALA A 509 16.28 23.15 -12.13
CA ALA A 509 17.56 23.83 -11.96
C ALA A 509 18.61 22.85 -11.39
N PRO A 510 19.79 22.67 -12.02
CA PRO A 510 20.83 21.83 -11.44
C PRO A 510 21.29 22.44 -10.10
N PRO A 511 21.62 21.62 -9.08
CA PRO A 511 22.10 22.14 -7.81
C PRO A 511 23.39 22.94 -8.07
N GLU A 512 23.37 24.23 -7.75
CA GLU A 512 24.58 25.03 -7.71
C GLU A 512 25.56 24.33 -6.76
N ARG A 513 26.72 23.94 -7.31
CA ARG A 513 27.83 23.41 -6.52
C ARG A 513 28.20 24.44 -5.47
N SER A 514 27.70 24.24 -4.26
CA SER A 514 28.21 24.89 -3.06
C SER A 514 29.65 24.45 -2.88
N VAL A 515 30.58 25.30 -3.31
CA VAL A 515 32.01 25.20 -2.99
C VAL A 515 32.09 25.28 -1.46
N PRO A 516 32.67 24.28 -0.76
CA PRO A 516 32.79 24.35 0.67
C PRO A 516 33.71 25.52 1.04
N ALA A 517 33.17 26.46 1.81
CA ALA A 517 33.96 27.46 2.49
C ALA A 517 34.97 26.75 3.39
N GLY A 518 36.25 26.94 3.10
CA GLY A 518 37.34 26.45 3.94
C GLY A 518 37.23 27.00 5.37
N PRO A 519 37.86 26.33 6.35
CA PRO A 519 37.69 26.64 7.76
C PRO A 519 38.15 28.07 8.07
N SER A 520 37.27 28.84 8.72
CA SER A 520 37.59 30.13 9.34
C SER A 520 38.73 29.97 10.35
N PRO A 521 39.73 30.87 10.35
CA PRO A 521 40.84 30.81 11.29
C PRO A 521 40.44 31.29 12.69
N ASP A 522 40.98 30.58 13.69
CA ASP A 522 40.93 30.85 15.13
C ASP A 522 41.39 32.28 15.46
N PRO A 523 40.62 33.08 16.24
CA PRO A 523 40.93 34.48 16.54
C PRO A 523 42.06 34.69 17.58
N SER A 524 42.83 33.67 17.90
CA SER A 524 43.81 33.70 18.99
C SER A 524 45.26 33.91 18.51
N ASN A 525 45.55 34.96 17.71
CA ASN A 525 46.93 35.42 17.54
C ASN A 525 47.05 36.83 16.88
N PRO A 526 47.73 37.82 17.49
CA PRO A 526 47.98 39.12 16.87
C PRO A 526 49.20 39.09 15.91
N PRO A 527 49.31 40.06 14.98
CA PRO A 527 50.17 39.93 13.81
C PRO A 527 51.61 40.38 14.06
N HIS A 528 52.56 39.58 13.60
CA HIS A 528 53.92 40.02 13.28
C HIS A 528 54.12 40.00 11.76
N SER A 529 54.15 41.18 11.15
CA SER A 529 54.94 41.44 9.95
C SER A 529 56.44 41.45 10.34
N PRO A 530 57.43 41.14 9.48
CA PRO A 530 57.48 41.64 8.10
C PRO A 530 58.22 40.80 7.02
N THR A 531 58.06 41.32 5.80
CA THR A 531 59.03 41.40 4.68
C THR A 531 59.28 40.24 3.69
N PRO A 532 59.56 40.62 2.42
CA PRO A 532 59.40 39.76 1.25
C PRO A 532 60.74 39.26 0.71
N SER A 533 60.74 38.20 -0.09
CA SER A 533 61.76 37.97 -1.12
C SER A 533 61.24 37.10 -2.26
N ILE A 534 61.54 37.59 -3.46
CA ILE A 534 61.21 37.12 -4.80
C ILE A 534 62.13 35.93 -5.21
N PRO A 535 62.16 35.48 -6.47
CA PRO A 535 61.64 34.20 -6.96
C PRO A 535 62.75 33.22 -7.39
N SER A 536 62.38 32.01 -7.81
CA SER A 536 63.09 31.24 -8.86
C SER A 536 62.15 30.09 -9.30
N SER A 537 61.52 30.12 -10.48
CA SER A 537 62.04 29.53 -11.75
C SER A 537 62.99 28.36 -11.49
N THR A 538 62.78 27.14 -11.99
CA THR A 538 62.63 26.79 -13.40
C THR A 538 62.40 25.27 -13.53
N SER A 539 61.75 24.87 -14.62
CA SER A 539 61.94 23.59 -15.35
C SER A 539 61.25 22.33 -14.83
N GLY A 540 60.20 21.90 -15.56
CA GLY A 540 59.93 20.48 -15.79
C GLY A 540 60.88 19.92 -16.87
N PRO A 541 60.48 18.90 -17.66
CA PRO A 541 59.50 17.85 -17.40
C PRO A 541 60.01 16.44 -17.84
N SER A 542 59.11 15.45 -17.72
CA SER A 542 58.96 14.28 -18.61
C SER A 542 60.04 13.17 -18.59
N SER A 543 59.75 12.01 -17.97
CA SER A 543 59.11 10.80 -18.57
C SER A 543 60.14 9.84 -19.21
N PRO A 544 59.77 8.64 -19.68
CA PRO A 544 59.39 7.45 -18.90
C PRO A 544 60.22 6.21 -19.32
N SER A 545 60.32 5.18 -18.49
CA SER A 545 60.73 3.83 -18.93
C SER A 545 60.30 2.80 -17.89
N GLY A 546 59.33 1.94 -18.23
CA GLY A 546 59.07 0.70 -17.49
C GLY A 546 60.06 -0.41 -17.89
N PRO A 547 59.72 -1.70 -17.67
CA PRO A 547 59.38 -2.30 -16.39
C PRO A 547 60.22 -3.59 -16.13
N TRP A 548 59.89 -4.30 -15.03
CA TRP A 548 60.25 -5.71 -14.68
C TRP A 548 61.59 -6.01 -13.93
N ASN A 549 61.46 -6.12 -12.60
CA ASN A 549 61.58 -7.32 -11.73
C ASN A 549 62.84 -8.23 -11.74
N PRO A 550 63.08 -9.03 -10.67
CA PRO A 550 64.25 -8.85 -9.81
C PRO A 550 65.15 -10.09 -9.71
N THR A 551 66.34 -9.92 -9.13
CA THR A 551 67.10 -11.02 -8.54
C THR A 551 67.88 -10.57 -7.31
N ALA A 552 67.65 -11.34 -6.23
CA ALA A 552 68.57 -11.76 -5.16
C ALA A 552 69.01 -10.73 -4.09
N GLY A 553 68.73 -11.09 -2.82
CA GLY A 553 69.35 -10.53 -1.63
C GLY A 553 68.41 -10.42 -0.46
#